data_AF-A0A1C3WJZ9-F1
#
_entry.id   AF-A0A1C3WJZ9-F1
#
_cell.length_a   1.000
_cell.length_b   1.000
_cell.length_c   1.000
_cell.angle_alpha   90.00
_cell.angle_beta   90.00
_cell.angle_gamma   90.00
#
_symmetry.space_group_name_H-M   'P 1'
#
loop_
_entity.id
_entity.type
_entity.pdbx_description
1 polymer ?
#
loop_
_entity_poly.entity_id
_entity_poly.type
_entity_poly.pdbx_seq_one_letter_code
_entity_poly.pdbx_strand_id
1 'polypeptide(L)'
;MAVQIQVVEVSKETRLSRTVDSLEFIVRLAEDMRVRSGSDLPLSCFIEQVRMQLAGNRSPSDLARMEADRSARQAPVTTYQSSDCFKSWAMPD
;
A
#
# COMPACT_ATOMS: atom_id res chain seq x y z
N MET A 1 -41.51 -28.09 -18.93
CA MET A 1 -40.43 -27.11 -19.19
C MET A 1 -40.07 -26.48 -17.86
N ALA A 2 -39.08 -27.03 -17.16
CA ALA A 2 -38.72 -26.61 -15.80
C ALA A 2 -37.20 -26.68 -15.63
N VAL A 3 -36.48 -25.74 -16.25
CA VAL A 3 -35.05 -25.51 -16.02
C VAL A 3 -34.84 -24.01 -16.16
N GLN A 4 -35.04 -23.26 -15.08
CA GLN A 4 -34.66 -21.83 -15.07
C GLN A 4 -34.34 -21.26 -13.69
N ILE A 5 -34.41 -22.06 -12.61
CA ILE A 5 -34.20 -21.53 -11.25
C ILE A 5 -32.77 -21.77 -10.72
N GLN A 6 -31.89 -22.46 -11.47
CA GLN A 6 -30.54 -22.79 -10.96
C GLN A 6 -29.46 -21.72 -11.20
N VAL A 7 -29.69 -20.72 -12.07
CA VAL A 7 -28.63 -19.75 -12.45
C VAL A 7 -28.53 -18.57 -11.45
N VAL A 8 -29.55 -18.34 -10.62
CA VAL A 8 -29.63 -17.21 -9.66
C VAL A 8 -29.15 -17.57 -8.26
N GLU A 9 -28.74 -18.82 -8.02
CA GLU A 9 -28.25 -19.26 -6.70
C GLU A 9 -26.74 -19.51 -6.71
N VAL A 10 -26.11 -19.69 -7.87
CA VAL A 10 -24.64 -19.75 -8.01
C VAL A 10 -23.97 -18.36 -8.02
N SER A 11 -24.72 -17.26 -7.87
CA SER A 11 -24.12 -15.91 -7.88
C SER A 11 -23.87 -15.33 -6.49
N LYS A 12 -24.35 -15.98 -5.41
CA LYS A 12 -24.29 -15.43 -4.05
C LYS A 12 -23.22 -16.10 -3.19
N GLU A 13 -22.87 -17.34 -3.47
CA GLU A 13 -21.92 -18.10 -2.65
C GLU A 13 -20.44 -17.80 -2.98
N THR A 14 -20.12 -17.36 -4.20
CA THR A 14 -18.73 -16.96 -4.57
C THR A 14 -18.31 -15.62 -3.95
N ARG A 15 -19.22 -14.90 -3.28
CA ARG A 15 -18.90 -13.64 -2.62
C ARG A 15 -18.38 -13.80 -1.19
N LEU A 16 -18.43 -15.01 -0.63
CA LEU A 16 -17.92 -15.32 0.71
C LEU A 16 -16.51 -15.93 0.69
N SER A 17 -16.02 -16.37 -0.47
CA SER A 17 -14.67 -16.96 -0.60
C SER A 17 -13.59 -15.97 -1.02
N ARG A 18 -13.95 -14.69 -1.25
CA ARG A 18 -12.96 -13.59 -1.36
C ARG A 18 -12.59 -13.01 0.02
N THR A 19 -12.77 -13.77 1.09
CA THR A 19 -12.05 -13.60 2.36
C THR A 19 -10.60 -14.06 2.21
N VAL A 20 -9.94 -13.75 1.09
CA VAL A 20 -8.52 -14.02 0.87
C VAL A 20 -7.66 -13.15 1.83
N ASP A 21 -8.25 -12.15 2.47
CA ASP A 21 -7.62 -11.16 3.35
C ASP A 21 -7.89 -11.42 4.84
N SER A 22 -7.40 -12.55 5.36
CA SER A 22 -7.24 -12.67 6.82
C SER A 22 -6.36 -11.51 7.28
N LEU A 23 -6.71 -10.84 8.39
CA LEU A 23 -5.84 -9.85 9.00
C LEU A 23 -4.40 -10.40 9.15
N GLU A 24 -4.27 -11.72 9.39
CA GLU A 24 -2.99 -12.43 9.44
C GLU A 24 -2.23 -12.43 8.11
N PHE A 25 -2.91 -12.49 6.96
CA PHE A 25 -2.27 -12.38 5.64
C PHE A 25 -1.66 -11.00 5.44
N ILE A 26 -2.41 -9.95 5.78
CA ILE A 26 -1.95 -8.56 5.71
C ILE A 26 -0.75 -8.36 6.63
N VAL A 27 -0.84 -8.86 7.86
CA VAL A 27 0.25 -8.78 8.85
C VAL A 27 1.50 -9.50 8.34
N ARG A 28 1.36 -10.73 7.83
CA ARG A 28 2.51 -11.52 7.34
C ARG A 28 3.19 -10.86 6.13
N LEU A 29 2.42 -10.29 5.21
CA LEU A 29 2.97 -9.55 4.07
C LEU A 29 3.64 -8.25 4.53
N ALA A 30 3.03 -7.54 5.48
CA ALA A 30 3.60 -6.33 6.06
C ALA A 30 4.92 -6.60 6.80
N GLU A 31 5.05 -7.74 7.48
CA GLU A 31 6.30 -8.15 8.11
C GLU A 31 7.39 -8.46 7.08
N ASP A 32 7.08 -9.22 6.01
CA ASP A 32 8.01 -9.47 4.91
C ASP A 32 8.50 -8.15 4.29
N MET A 33 7.58 -7.23 4.01
CA MET A 33 7.90 -5.91 3.47
C MET A 33 8.79 -5.11 4.42
N ARG A 34 8.53 -5.15 5.73
CA ARG A 34 9.34 -4.45 6.74
C ARG A 34 10.76 -4.98 6.74
N VAL A 35 10.94 -6.30 6.82
CA VAL A 35 12.25 -6.97 6.84
C VAL A 35 13.04 -6.68 5.57
N ARG A 36 12.40 -6.76 4.40
CA ARG A 36 13.04 -6.49 3.11
C ARG A 36 13.40 -5.03 2.90
N SER A 37 12.58 -4.10 3.42
CA SER A 37 12.86 -2.67 3.27
C SER A 37 14.05 -2.19 4.10
N GLY A 38 14.35 -2.88 5.21
CA GLY A 38 15.34 -2.45 6.19
C GLY A 38 15.02 -1.12 6.88
N SER A 39 13.80 -0.58 6.71
CA SER A 39 13.40 0.68 7.35
C SER A 39 13.03 0.46 8.82
N ASP A 40 13.29 1.46 9.65
CA ASP A 40 12.90 1.48 11.08
C ASP A 40 11.43 1.90 11.32
N LEU A 41 10.60 1.90 10.27
CA LEU A 41 9.19 2.28 10.40
C LEU A 41 8.37 1.20 11.14
N PRO A 42 7.34 1.60 11.90
CA PRO A 42 6.48 0.65 12.61
C PRO A 42 5.68 -0.23 11.65
N LEU A 43 5.36 -1.45 12.08
CA LEU A 43 4.60 -2.44 11.28
C LEU A 43 3.26 -1.91 10.76
N SER A 44 2.61 -1.01 11.52
CA SER A 44 1.36 -0.35 11.13
C SER A 44 1.47 0.40 9.79
N CYS A 45 2.64 0.99 9.49
CA CYS A 45 2.88 1.68 8.23
C CYS A 45 2.82 0.70 7.04
N PHE A 46 3.42 -0.48 7.19
CA PHE A 46 3.43 -1.52 6.17
C PHE A 46 2.05 -2.17 6.00
N ILE A 47 1.32 -2.38 7.10
CA ILE A 47 -0.07 -2.87 7.06
C ILE A 47 -0.94 -1.94 6.20
N GLU A 48 -0.86 -0.63 6.42
CA GLU A 48 -1.65 0.32 5.65
C GLU A 48 -1.23 0.31 4.16
N GLN A 49 0.06 0.18 3.88
CA GLN A 49 0.56 0.04 2.51
C GLN A 49 0.04 -1.23 1.82
N VAL A 50 -0.03 -2.35 2.53
CA VAL A 50 -0.60 -3.61 2.02
C VAL A 50 -2.10 -3.44 1.75
N ARG A 51 -2.84 -2.81 2.68
CA ARG A 51 -4.28 -2.54 2.50
C ARG A 51 -4.56 -1.66 1.29
N MET A 52 -3.77 -0.61 1.09
CA MET A 52 -3.88 0.26 -0.07
C MET A 52 -3.60 -0.47 -1.40
N GLN A 53 -2.67 -1.42 -1.40
CA GLN A 53 -2.39 -2.25 -2.58
C GLN A 53 -3.56 -3.19 -2.91
N LEU A 54 -4.14 -3.81 -1.88
CA LEU A 54 -5.24 -4.77 -2.02
C LEU A 54 -6.60 -4.14 -2.30
N ALA A 55 -6.77 -2.85 -1.96
CA ALA A 55 -7.95 -2.07 -2.33
C ALA A 55 -8.15 -1.93 -3.86
N GLY A 56 -7.13 -2.25 -4.66
CA GLY A 56 -7.26 -2.41 -6.12
C GLY A 56 -7.35 -1.10 -6.90
N ASN A 57 -7.17 0.05 -6.25
CA ASN A 57 -7.21 1.37 -6.89
C ASN A 57 -5.91 1.70 -7.66
N ARG A 58 -4.93 0.79 -7.70
CA ARG A 58 -3.62 1.02 -8.32
C ARG A 58 -3.29 -0.10 -9.28
N SER A 59 -2.84 0.28 -10.48
CA SER A 59 -2.32 -0.66 -11.46
C SER A 59 -1.02 -1.30 -10.93
N PRO A 60 -0.70 -2.57 -11.28
CA PRO A 60 0.56 -3.19 -10.90
C PRO A 60 1.79 -2.39 -11.39
N SER A 61 1.65 -1.69 -12.53
CA SER A 61 2.62 -0.73 -13.06
C SER A 61 2.82 0.49 -12.16
N ASP A 62 1.77 1.03 -11.54
CA ASP A 62 1.88 2.12 -10.57
C ASP A 62 2.61 1.68 -9.30
N LEU A 63 2.38 0.44 -8.85
CA LEU A 63 3.06 -0.11 -7.69
C LEU A 63 4.56 -0.26 -7.94
N ALA A 64 4.96 -0.83 -9.09
CA ALA A 64 6.36 -0.96 -9.48
C ALA A 64 7.07 0.40 -9.60
N ARG A 65 6.37 1.40 -10.16
CA ARG A 65 6.91 2.76 -10.26
C ARG A 65 7.13 3.40 -8.88
N MET A 66 6.23 3.19 -7.92
CA MET A 66 6.39 3.75 -6.57
C MET A 66 7.48 3.07 -5.74
N GLU A 67 7.68 1.76 -5.91
CA GLU A 67 8.82 1.04 -5.32
C GLU A 67 10.15 1.66 -5.79
N ALA A 68 10.27 1.88 -7.11
CA ALA A 68 11.44 2.51 -7.71
C ALA A 68 11.62 3.97 -7.26
N ASP A 69 10.54 4.76 -7.20
CA ASP A 69 10.57 6.15 -6.74
C ASP A 69 11.00 6.25 -5.26
N ARG A 70 10.54 5.33 -4.41
CA ARG A 70 10.97 5.27 -3.00
C ARG A 70 12.45 4.98 -2.86
N SER A 71 12.99 4.07 -3.66
CA SER A 71 14.43 3.80 -3.69
C SER A 71 15.21 5.02 -4.22
N ALA A 72 14.64 5.77 -5.16
CA ALA A 72 15.26 6.99 -5.71
C ALA A 72 15.25 8.17 -4.73
N ARG A 73 14.24 8.29 -3.86
CA ARG A 73 14.16 9.34 -2.81
C ARG A 73 15.15 9.16 -1.66
N GLN A 74 15.84 8.01 -1.57
CA GLN A 74 16.94 7.82 -0.62
C GLN A 74 18.26 8.42 -1.12
N ALA A 75 18.34 8.86 -2.37
CA ALA A 75 19.46 9.68 -2.81
C ALA A 75 19.39 11.04 -2.09
N PRO A 76 20.51 11.56 -1.55
CA PRO A 76 20.52 12.89 -0.94
C PRO A 76 20.19 13.91 -2.04
N VAL A 77 18.96 14.42 -2.02
CA VAL A 77 18.55 15.51 -2.90
C VAL A 77 19.41 16.70 -2.56
N THR A 78 20.35 17.01 -3.44
CA THR A 78 21.17 18.21 -3.35
C THR A 78 20.24 19.42 -3.45
N THR A 79 20.06 20.09 -2.30
CA THR A 79 19.75 21.52 -2.15
C THR A 79 18.64 22.06 -3.05
N TYR A 80 17.37 21.79 -2.69
CA TYR A 80 16.28 22.67 -3.10
C TYR A 80 16.35 23.96 -2.26
N GLN A 81 17.02 24.97 -2.81
CA GLN A 81 17.07 26.34 -2.27
C GLN A 81 15.74 27.06 -2.50
N SER A 82 14.74 26.77 -1.66
CA SER A 82 13.62 27.71 -1.45
C SER A 82 13.20 27.66 0.02
N SER A 83 14.03 28.20 0.91
CA SER A 83 13.73 28.15 2.34
C SER A 83 13.98 29.46 3.06
N ASP A 84 14.05 30.61 2.40
CA ASP A 84 14.20 31.87 3.15
C ASP A 84 13.00 32.13 4.05
N CYS A 85 11.76 31.88 3.59
CA CYS A 85 10.56 31.92 4.44
C CYS A 85 10.59 30.85 5.54
N PHE A 86 11.01 29.63 5.24
CA PHE A 86 11.04 28.54 6.23
C PHE A 86 12.12 28.78 7.30
N LYS A 87 13.33 29.20 6.90
CA LYS A 87 14.42 29.56 7.81
C LYS A 87 14.04 30.70 8.74
N SER A 88 13.40 31.75 8.21
CA SER A 88 12.95 32.91 9.00
C SER A 88 11.92 32.54 10.08
N TRP A 89 11.20 31.43 9.93
CA TRP A 89 10.20 30.97 10.90
C TRP A 89 10.73 29.88 11.83
N ALA A 90 11.64 29.04 11.35
CA ALA A 90 12.16 27.90 12.09
C ALA A 90 13.42 28.21 12.92
N MET A 91 14.13 29.31 12.62
CA MET A 91 15.29 29.76 13.41
C MET A 91 15.13 31.26 13.72
N PRO A 92 14.54 31.61 14.87
CA PRO A 92 14.66 32.95 15.42
C PRO A 92 16.10 33.16 15.95
N ASP A 93 16.67 34.35 15.69
CA ASP A 93 18.04 34.74 16.10
C ASP A 93 18.25 34.63 17.63
#